data_AF-A0A3B0VQU8-F1
#
_entry.id   AF-A0A3B0VQU8-F1
#
_cell.length_a   1.000
_cell.length_b   1.000
_cell.length_c   1.000
_cell.angle_alpha   90.00
_cell.angle_beta   90.00
_cell.angle_gamma   90.00
#
_symmetry.space_group_name_H-M   'P 1'
#
loop_
_entity.id
_entity.type
_entity.pdbx_description
1 polymer ?
#
loop_
_entity_poly.entity_id
_entity_poly.type
_entity_poly.pdbx_seq_one_letter_code
_entity_poly.pdbx_strand_id
1 'polypeptide(L)'
;MQNKVTIIIILLIIVSFYLLYKPDQNLVTQPEMPDKHLEPYNKSDTEAKTEQTVTTKPKQGIDEPAETYPAIYDSDPVVDANLIITRHSMCYNYLSDEYGNVKTAKELGRFERLLDKKQLQYHKKYYQYCQQLNQQHPEYKLTNLSAMQKQLSSAEPSSLWGKIIKGEVKAESLNAYEINDLLKQNSLAILSQAPKHLRHYYNQVIHWDLEDILQNHQYDYVKQIQQYAHQLYLCNLGADCSPNSSVLAMLCYLSSHSCGLNYEQYISQVLTPGQQADIQLTMGYLRNKYSF
;
A
#
# COMPACT_ATOMS: atom_id res chain seq x y z
N MET A 1 -23.08 56.66 19.11
CA MET A 1 -23.43 55.43 19.86
C MET A 1 -23.22 54.15 19.05
N GLN A 2 -23.54 54.14 17.74
CA GLN A 2 -23.41 52.94 16.88
C GLN A 2 -22.01 52.29 16.89
N ASN A 3 -20.92 53.07 16.79
CA ASN A 3 -19.56 52.49 16.77
C ASN A 3 -19.16 51.75 18.05
N LYS A 4 -19.75 52.08 19.21
CA LYS A 4 -19.45 51.40 20.47
C LYS A 4 -20.12 50.02 20.55
N VAL A 5 -21.30 49.87 19.94
CA VAL A 5 -22.04 48.61 19.90
C VAL A 5 -21.36 47.62 18.96
N THR A 6 -20.89 48.08 17.80
CA THR A 6 -20.19 47.22 16.82
C THR A 6 -18.90 46.62 17.38
N ILE A 7 -18.13 47.40 18.16
CA ILE A 7 -16.90 46.91 18.79
C ILE A 7 -17.18 45.80 19.82
N ILE A 8 -18.26 45.95 20.61
CA ILE A 8 -18.65 44.93 21.60
C ILE A 8 -19.08 43.63 20.91
N ILE A 9 -19.81 43.71 19.80
CA ILE A 9 -20.22 42.53 19.02
C ILE A 9 -19.00 41.79 18.45
N ILE A 10 -18.02 42.52 17.89
CA ILE A 10 -16.80 41.91 17.35
C ILE A 10 -16.00 41.21 18.46
N LEU A 11 -15.88 41.83 19.64
CA LEU A 11 -15.21 41.22 20.79
C LEU A 11 -15.90 39.94 21.26
N LEU A 12 -17.24 39.91 21.29
CA LEU A 12 -18.00 38.72 21.65
C LEU A 12 -17.79 37.57 20.66
N ILE A 13 -17.72 37.86 19.35
CA ILE A 13 -17.44 36.86 18.32
C ILE A 13 -16.04 36.27 18.50
N ILE A 14 -15.03 37.10 18.74
CA ILE A 14 -13.64 36.64 18.95
C ILE A 14 -13.53 35.76 20.20
N VAL A 15 -14.15 36.16 21.32
CA VAL A 15 -14.14 35.37 22.57
C VAL A 15 -14.88 34.04 22.39
N SER A 16 -16.02 34.05 21.69
CA SER A 16 -16.78 32.83 21.41
C SER A 16 -15.99 31.87 20.52
N PHE A 17 -15.31 32.40 19.49
CA PHE A 17 -14.43 31.60 18.63
C PHE A 17 -13.27 31.00 19.41
N TYR A 18 -12.64 31.78 20.30
CA TYR A 18 -11.54 31.30 21.14
C TYR A 18 -11.98 30.21 22.13
N LEU A 19 -13.18 30.31 22.71
CA LEU A 19 -13.72 29.29 23.62
C LEU A 19 -14.09 27.99 22.89
N LEU A 20 -14.63 28.08 21.67
CA LEU A 20 -14.98 26.92 20.86
C LEU A 20 -13.75 26.21 20.28
N TYR A 21 -12.69 26.96 19.99
CA TYR A 21 -11.45 26.41 19.42
C TYR A 21 -10.35 26.14 20.43
N LYS A 22 -10.63 26.22 21.74
CA LYS A 22 -9.63 25.86 22.74
C LYS A 22 -9.37 24.35 22.59
N PRO A 23 -8.19 23.93 22.09
CA PRO A 23 -7.90 22.51 21.95
C PRO A 23 -7.96 21.89 23.33
N ASP A 24 -8.66 20.78 23.44
CA ASP A 24 -8.88 20.05 24.67
C ASP A 24 -7.51 19.66 25.25
N GLN A 25 -7.03 20.42 26.24
CA GLN A 25 -5.77 20.15 26.94
C GLN A 25 -5.95 19.16 28.09
N ASN A 26 -7.01 18.34 28.05
CA ASN A 26 -7.07 17.16 28.87
C ASN A 26 -5.94 16.23 28.44
N LEU A 27 -4.87 16.29 29.24
CA LEU A 27 -3.74 15.37 29.22
C LEU A 27 -4.28 13.96 28.95
N VAL A 28 -3.94 13.43 27.79
CA VAL A 28 -3.85 11.99 27.60
C VAL A 28 -2.74 11.55 28.56
N THR A 29 -3.13 11.18 29.78
CA THR A 29 -2.32 10.30 30.60
C THR A 29 -2.14 9.04 29.76
N GLN A 30 -0.94 8.86 29.19
CA GLN A 30 -0.57 7.58 28.60
C GLN A 30 -0.85 6.52 29.67
N PRO A 31 -1.64 5.48 29.36
CA PRO A 31 -1.69 4.34 30.26
C PRO A 31 -0.27 3.79 30.37
N GLU A 32 0.28 3.76 31.58
CA GLU A 32 1.44 2.94 31.90
C GLU A 32 1.14 1.53 31.38
N MET A 33 1.88 1.11 30.35
CA MET A 33 1.88 -0.29 29.98
C MET A 33 2.36 -1.08 31.20
N PRO A 34 1.58 -2.06 31.71
CA PRO A 34 2.07 -2.90 32.77
C PRO A 34 3.29 -3.66 32.26
N ASP A 35 4.43 -3.41 32.88
CA ASP A 35 5.66 -4.15 32.71
C ASP A 35 5.44 -5.59 33.19
N LYS A 36 4.88 -6.42 32.31
CA LYS A 36 4.83 -7.86 32.51
C LYS A 36 6.23 -8.40 32.24
N HIS A 37 7.03 -8.45 33.31
CA HIS A 37 8.07 -9.44 33.46
C HIS A 37 7.51 -10.81 33.06
N LEU A 38 7.92 -11.28 31.88
CA LEU A 38 7.77 -12.68 31.49
C LEU A 38 8.62 -13.51 32.44
N GLU A 39 7.98 -14.17 33.39
CA GLU A 39 8.61 -15.27 34.12
C GLU A 39 9.07 -16.34 33.12
N PRO A 40 10.27 -16.91 33.28
CA PRO A 40 10.74 -18.01 32.46
C PRO A 40 9.89 -19.24 32.74
N TYR A 41 9.16 -19.70 31.72
CA TYR A 41 8.45 -20.97 31.76
C TYR A 41 9.45 -22.12 31.85
N ASN A 42 9.51 -22.75 33.02
CA ASN A 42 10.27 -23.97 33.31
C ASN A 42 9.76 -25.13 32.44
N LYS A 43 10.66 -25.67 31.62
CA LYS A 43 10.46 -26.95 30.93
C LYS A 43 10.91 -28.07 31.87
N SER A 44 9.96 -28.78 32.45
CA SER A 44 10.20 -30.04 33.15
C SER A 44 10.33 -31.14 32.10
N ASP A 45 11.48 -31.81 32.10
CA ASP A 45 11.71 -33.02 31.34
C ASP A 45 10.80 -34.14 31.85
N THR A 46 9.99 -34.69 30.95
CA THR A 46 9.46 -36.04 31.11
C THR A 46 9.53 -36.70 29.75
N GLU A 47 10.48 -37.63 29.64
CA GLU A 47 10.59 -38.58 28.54
C GLU A 47 9.30 -39.41 28.45
N ALA A 48 8.64 -39.33 27.31
CA ALA A 48 7.73 -40.37 26.84
C ALA A 48 8.05 -40.65 25.37
N LYS A 49 8.86 -41.70 25.16
CA LYS A 49 9.01 -42.36 23.87
C LYS A 49 7.61 -42.76 23.37
N THR A 50 7.17 -42.13 22.30
CA THR A 50 6.11 -42.68 21.44
C THR A 50 6.66 -42.65 20.02
N GLU A 51 6.99 -43.83 19.52
CA GLU A 51 7.18 -44.09 18.09
C GLU A 51 5.89 -43.70 17.36
N GLN A 52 5.95 -42.61 16.59
CA GLN A 52 4.98 -42.33 15.54
C GLN A 52 5.69 -42.30 14.20
N THR A 53 5.50 -43.41 13.51
CA THR A 53 5.61 -43.67 12.09
C THR A 53 5.48 -42.40 11.24
N VAL A 54 6.58 -42.03 10.61
CA VAL A 54 6.63 -41.07 9.51
C VAL A 54 5.76 -41.61 8.38
N THR A 55 4.50 -41.17 8.35
CA THR A 55 3.65 -41.34 7.18
C THR A 55 3.93 -40.14 6.30
N THR A 56 4.81 -40.35 5.34
CA THR A 56 5.15 -39.43 4.25
C THR A 56 3.84 -38.96 3.60
N LYS A 57 3.44 -37.71 3.86
CA LYS A 57 2.31 -37.10 3.17
C LYS A 57 2.67 -36.99 1.68
N PRO A 58 1.78 -37.37 0.76
CA PRO A 58 2.08 -37.34 -0.67
C PRO A 58 2.36 -35.91 -1.10
N LYS A 59 3.43 -35.72 -1.89
CA LYS A 59 3.55 -34.58 -2.80
C LYS A 59 2.30 -34.58 -3.69
N GLN A 60 1.33 -33.74 -3.36
CA GLN A 60 0.37 -33.28 -4.36
C GLN A 60 1.15 -32.30 -5.23
N GLY A 61 1.66 -32.84 -6.34
CA GLY A 61 1.98 -32.04 -7.51
C GLY A 61 0.68 -31.39 -7.96
N ILE A 62 0.63 -30.07 -7.80
CA ILE A 62 -0.20 -29.25 -8.68
C ILE A 62 0.74 -28.95 -9.84
N ASP A 63 0.71 -29.82 -10.85
CA ASP A 63 1.11 -29.46 -12.20
C ASP A 63 0.05 -28.47 -12.70
N GLU A 64 0.13 -27.23 -12.22
CA GLU A 64 -0.51 -26.11 -12.89
C GLU A 64 0.44 -25.73 -14.03
N PRO A 65 -0.02 -25.71 -15.29
CA PRO A 65 0.83 -25.26 -16.38
C PRO A 65 1.29 -23.85 -16.01
N ALA A 66 2.59 -23.61 -16.10
CA ALA A 66 3.16 -22.27 -16.01
C ALA A 66 2.45 -21.43 -17.06
N GLU A 67 1.40 -20.71 -16.64
CA GLU A 67 0.85 -19.62 -17.41
C GLU A 67 2.02 -18.72 -17.71
N THR A 68 2.40 -18.69 -18.98
CA THR A 68 3.28 -17.68 -19.52
C THR A 68 2.65 -16.36 -19.15
N TYR A 69 3.14 -15.74 -18.06
CA TYR A 69 2.67 -14.44 -17.61
C TYR A 69 2.77 -13.51 -18.84
N PRO A 70 1.63 -13.07 -19.39
CA PRO A 70 1.64 -12.19 -20.54
C PRO A 70 2.40 -10.91 -20.16
N ALA A 71 2.86 -10.17 -21.17
CA ALA A 71 3.62 -8.94 -20.99
C ALA A 71 3.09 -8.17 -19.78
N ILE A 72 3.97 -7.83 -18.82
CA ILE A 72 3.62 -7.19 -17.53
C ILE A 72 3.00 -5.78 -17.73
N TYR A 73 2.82 -5.38 -18.99
CA TYR A 73 2.56 -4.06 -19.50
C TYR A 73 1.37 -4.13 -20.47
N ASP A 74 0.50 -3.12 -20.39
CA ASP A 74 -0.80 -3.10 -21.05
C ASP A 74 -0.66 -2.64 -22.52
N SER A 75 -1.55 -3.13 -23.39
CA SER A 75 -1.62 -2.63 -24.77
C SER A 75 -2.07 -1.18 -24.88
N ASP A 76 -2.79 -0.66 -23.88
CA ASP A 76 -3.15 0.74 -23.77
C ASP A 76 -1.94 1.56 -23.27
N PRO A 77 -1.41 2.50 -24.08
CA PRO A 77 -0.20 3.25 -23.74
C PRO A 77 -0.36 4.15 -22.51
N VAL A 78 -1.60 4.57 -22.18
CA VAL A 78 -1.88 5.35 -20.97
C VAL A 78 -1.79 4.45 -19.74
N VAL A 79 -2.38 3.26 -19.83
CA VAL A 79 -2.36 2.26 -18.75
C VAL A 79 -0.93 1.80 -18.49
N ASP A 80 -0.20 1.48 -19.55
CA ASP A 80 1.20 1.06 -19.50
C ASP A 80 2.11 2.09 -18.82
N ALA A 81 2.09 3.34 -19.28
CA ALA A 81 2.87 4.42 -18.69
C ALA A 81 2.53 4.63 -17.21
N ASN A 82 1.24 4.54 -16.83
CA ASN A 82 0.82 4.68 -15.44
C ASN A 82 1.28 3.51 -14.56
N LEU A 83 1.33 2.28 -15.12
CA LEU A 83 1.87 1.11 -14.43
C LEU A 83 3.36 1.26 -14.15
N ILE A 84 4.13 1.72 -15.15
CA ILE A 84 5.57 2.00 -14.98
C ILE A 84 5.78 3.01 -13.84
N ILE A 85 5.05 4.13 -13.87
CA ILE A 85 5.11 5.16 -12.81
C ILE A 85 4.81 4.56 -11.44
N THR A 86 3.72 3.79 -11.33
CA THR A 86 3.25 3.27 -10.04
C THR A 86 4.19 2.20 -9.49
N ARG A 87 4.56 1.23 -10.33
CA ARG A 87 5.43 0.10 -9.95
C ARG A 87 6.83 0.53 -9.56
N HIS A 88 7.37 1.55 -10.23
CA HIS A 88 8.72 2.05 -10.00
C HIS A 88 8.76 3.40 -9.29
N SER A 89 7.67 3.79 -8.63
CA SER A 89 7.54 5.07 -7.89
C SER A 89 8.71 5.32 -6.92
N MET A 90 9.17 4.30 -6.20
CA MET A 90 10.33 4.44 -5.32
C MET A 90 11.63 4.69 -6.11
N CYS A 91 11.81 4.07 -7.28
CA CYS A 91 12.96 4.36 -8.13
C CYS A 91 12.94 5.78 -8.71
N TYR A 92 11.77 6.32 -9.08
CA TYR A 92 11.67 7.74 -9.46
C TYR A 92 12.07 8.66 -8.30
N ASN A 93 11.66 8.36 -7.07
CA ASN A 93 12.08 9.14 -5.89
C ASN A 93 13.60 9.08 -5.67
N TYR A 94 14.25 7.97 -6.03
CA TYR A 94 15.70 7.80 -5.86
C TYR A 94 16.53 8.39 -6.99
N LEU A 95 16.04 8.31 -8.23
CA LEU A 95 16.83 8.60 -9.43
C LEU A 95 16.41 9.87 -10.16
N SER A 96 15.19 10.37 -9.97
CA SER A 96 14.71 11.50 -10.75
C SER A 96 15.28 12.83 -10.29
N ASP A 97 15.80 13.60 -11.25
CA ASP A 97 16.37 14.94 -11.02
C ASP A 97 15.32 15.98 -10.58
N GLU A 98 14.03 15.69 -10.76
CA GLU A 98 12.90 16.59 -10.49
C GLU A 98 12.51 16.66 -9.02
N TYR A 99 12.79 15.60 -8.26
CA TYR A 99 12.73 15.64 -6.80
C TYR A 99 13.93 16.38 -6.20
N GLY A 100 14.55 17.25 -7.02
CA GLY A 100 15.91 17.72 -6.84
C GLY A 100 16.87 16.60 -7.24
N ASN A 101 17.87 16.94 -8.05
CA ASN A 101 19.11 16.20 -8.07
C ASN A 101 19.46 15.92 -6.59
N VAL A 102 19.37 14.66 -6.15
CA VAL A 102 19.98 14.19 -4.89
C VAL A 102 21.49 14.14 -5.09
N LYS A 103 22.07 15.20 -5.69
CA LYS A 103 23.37 15.72 -5.31
C LYS A 103 23.22 16.33 -3.94
N THR A 104 23.11 15.48 -2.93
CA THR A 104 24.01 15.53 -1.78
C THR A 104 23.61 14.40 -0.86
N ALA A 105 24.63 13.74 -0.33
CA ALA A 105 24.63 13.06 0.96
C ALA A 105 24.07 13.89 2.14
N LYS A 106 23.38 15.02 1.89
CA LYS A 106 22.84 15.97 2.88
C LYS A 106 21.34 15.76 3.08
N GLU A 107 20.57 15.44 2.04
CA GLU A 107 19.17 15.00 2.19
C GLU A 107 19.07 13.51 2.39
N LEU A 108 19.83 12.71 1.62
CA LEU A 108 20.15 11.34 2.01
C LEU A 108 20.70 11.36 3.44
N GLY A 109 21.70 12.18 3.77
CA GLY A 109 22.21 12.27 5.14
C GLY A 109 21.24 12.82 6.19
N ARG A 110 20.10 13.42 5.83
CA ARG A 110 18.98 13.70 6.76
C ARG A 110 18.06 12.50 6.87
N PHE A 111 17.79 11.81 5.77
CA PHE A 111 17.08 10.54 5.70
C PHE A 111 17.80 9.43 6.48
N GLU A 112 19.09 9.23 6.22
CA GLU A 112 19.99 8.29 6.88
C GLU A 112 20.06 8.52 8.40
N ARG A 113 19.77 9.74 8.88
CA ARG A 113 19.70 10.03 10.33
C ARG A 113 18.41 9.57 11.00
N LEU A 114 17.33 9.45 10.23
CA LEU A 114 16.02 8.98 10.71
C LEU A 114 15.89 7.46 10.59
N LEU A 115 16.70 6.84 9.74
CA LEU A 115 16.69 5.42 9.49
C LEU A 115 17.68 4.69 10.40
N ASP A 116 17.29 3.52 10.87
CA ASP A 116 18.22 2.63 11.53
C ASP A 116 19.21 1.99 10.55
N LYS A 117 20.21 1.29 11.08
CA LYS A 117 21.27 0.65 10.29
C LYS A 117 20.70 -0.36 9.27
N LYS A 118 19.64 -1.10 9.63
CA LYS A 118 19.04 -2.13 8.76
C LYS A 118 18.30 -1.48 7.60
N GLN A 119 17.49 -0.45 7.88
CA GLN A 119 16.80 0.35 6.86
C GLN A 119 17.80 1.01 5.91
N LEU A 120 18.85 1.63 6.48
CA LEU A 120 19.89 2.28 5.69
C LEU A 120 20.58 1.31 4.73
N GLN A 121 20.96 0.13 5.22
CA GLN A 121 21.60 -0.88 4.40
C GLN A 121 20.67 -1.40 3.29
N TYR A 122 19.40 -1.61 3.61
CA TYR A 122 18.39 -2.02 2.63
C TYR A 122 18.24 -0.96 1.53
N HIS A 123 18.03 0.31 1.89
CA HIS A 123 17.79 1.38 0.91
C HIS A 123 19.02 1.67 0.04
N LYS A 124 20.25 1.43 0.53
CA LYS A 124 21.46 1.43 -0.31
C LYS A 124 21.43 0.35 -1.39
N LYS A 125 21.01 -0.87 -1.04
CA LYS A 125 20.85 -1.96 -2.01
C LYS A 125 19.70 -1.68 -2.99
N TYR A 126 18.60 -1.14 -2.49
CA TYR A 126 17.45 -0.75 -3.31
C TYR A 126 17.82 0.33 -4.34
N TYR A 127 18.61 1.32 -3.93
CA TYR A 127 19.15 2.33 -4.85
C TYR A 127 19.98 1.71 -5.97
N GLN A 128 20.88 0.77 -5.64
CA GLN A 128 21.66 0.04 -6.64
C GLN A 128 20.77 -0.76 -7.59
N TYR A 129 19.71 -1.41 -7.07
CA TYR A 129 18.70 -2.07 -7.88
C TYR A 129 18.03 -1.10 -8.87
N CYS A 130 17.61 0.09 -8.41
CA CYS A 130 17.03 1.09 -9.31
C CYS A 130 18.01 1.54 -10.40
N GLN A 131 19.30 1.71 -10.07
CA GLN A 131 20.32 2.05 -11.06
C GLN A 131 20.47 0.96 -12.13
N GLN A 132 20.51 -0.30 -11.71
CA GLN A 132 20.57 -1.45 -12.63
C GLN A 132 19.30 -1.53 -13.50
N LEU A 133 18.13 -1.35 -12.89
CA LEU A 133 16.86 -1.34 -13.60
C LEU A 133 16.81 -0.23 -14.66
N ASN A 134 17.29 0.97 -14.34
CA ASN A 134 17.36 2.08 -15.30
C ASN A 134 18.34 1.80 -16.45
N GLN A 135 19.39 1.01 -16.22
CA GLN A 135 20.31 0.59 -17.28
C GLN A 135 19.70 -0.49 -18.18
N GLN A 136 18.95 -1.42 -17.59
CA GLN A 136 18.29 -2.53 -18.31
C GLN A 136 17.05 -2.07 -19.08
N HIS A 137 16.32 -1.09 -18.54
CA HIS A 137 15.06 -0.58 -19.05
C HIS A 137 15.08 0.95 -19.20
N PRO A 138 15.90 1.50 -20.11
CA PRO A 138 15.97 2.95 -20.34
C PRO A 138 14.61 3.55 -20.76
N GLU A 139 13.72 2.75 -21.35
CA GLU A 139 12.36 3.15 -21.74
C GLU A 139 11.48 3.57 -20.55
N TYR A 140 11.79 3.12 -19.32
CA TYR A 140 11.07 3.54 -18.11
C TYR A 140 11.43 4.97 -17.68
N LYS A 141 12.50 5.57 -18.20
CA LYS A 141 12.90 6.96 -17.90
C LYS A 141 12.96 7.24 -16.39
N LEU A 142 13.51 6.33 -15.59
CA LEU A 142 13.46 6.41 -14.11
C LEU A 142 14.15 7.66 -13.53
N THR A 143 14.99 8.33 -14.32
CA THR A 143 15.65 9.60 -13.97
C THR A 143 14.85 10.86 -14.31
N ASN A 144 13.71 10.75 -15.00
CA ASN A 144 12.93 11.89 -15.49
C ASN A 144 11.42 11.59 -15.42
N LEU A 145 10.84 11.78 -14.23
CA LEU A 145 9.42 11.51 -14.00
C LEU A 145 8.52 12.39 -14.88
N SER A 146 8.85 13.66 -15.09
CA SER A 146 8.11 14.59 -15.95
C SER A 146 8.08 14.11 -17.39
N ALA A 147 9.15 13.50 -17.90
CA ALA A 147 9.13 12.92 -19.24
C ALA A 147 8.15 11.74 -19.35
N MET A 148 8.04 10.91 -18.30
CA MET A 148 7.06 9.84 -18.26
C MET A 148 5.63 10.37 -18.07
N GLN A 149 5.43 11.35 -17.19
CA GLN A 149 4.14 12.03 -17.02
C GLN A 149 3.69 12.73 -18.30
N LYS A 150 4.63 13.35 -19.03
CA LYS A 150 4.36 13.95 -20.34
C LYS A 150 3.92 12.87 -21.34
N GLN A 151 4.62 11.74 -21.41
CA GLN A 151 4.23 10.61 -22.26
C GLN A 151 2.80 10.12 -21.94
N LEU A 152 2.48 9.93 -20.65
CA LEU A 152 1.14 9.58 -20.21
C LEU A 152 0.12 10.64 -20.66
N SER A 153 0.40 11.92 -20.45
CA SER A 153 -0.49 13.02 -20.82
C SER A 153 -0.69 13.20 -22.32
N SER A 154 0.28 12.77 -23.16
CA SER A 154 0.21 12.88 -24.62
C SER A 154 -0.30 11.62 -25.32
N ALA A 155 -0.31 10.47 -24.65
CA ALA A 155 -0.78 9.22 -25.22
C ALA A 155 -2.31 9.21 -25.36
N GLU A 156 -2.84 8.65 -26.44
CA GLU A 156 -4.28 8.48 -26.63
C GLU A 156 -4.75 7.17 -25.97
N PRO A 157 -5.74 7.21 -25.05
CA PRO A 157 -6.23 5.99 -24.40
C PRO A 157 -7.01 5.12 -25.40
N SER A 158 -6.75 3.81 -25.38
CA SER A 158 -7.46 2.84 -26.22
C SER A 158 -8.54 2.04 -25.47
N SER A 159 -8.53 2.11 -24.14
CA SER A 159 -9.46 1.42 -23.24
C SER A 159 -10.27 2.39 -22.38
N LEU A 160 -11.39 1.92 -21.81
CA LEU A 160 -12.14 2.68 -20.81
C LEU A 160 -11.27 3.01 -19.59
N TRP A 161 -10.42 2.07 -19.15
CA TRP A 161 -9.51 2.29 -18.03
C TRP A 161 -8.48 3.39 -18.32
N GLY A 162 -7.91 3.41 -19.52
CA GLY A 162 -7.04 4.51 -19.98
C GLY A 162 -7.74 5.86 -19.94
N LYS A 163 -9.00 5.93 -20.39
CA LYS A 163 -9.82 7.17 -20.32
C LYS A 163 -10.07 7.63 -18.89
N ILE A 164 -10.26 6.70 -17.96
CA ILE A 164 -10.39 7.00 -16.52
C ILE A 164 -9.07 7.55 -15.95
N ILE A 165 -7.94 6.93 -16.28
CA ILE A 165 -6.60 7.39 -15.84
C ILE A 165 -6.34 8.82 -16.34
N LYS A 166 -6.68 9.09 -17.60
CA LYS A 166 -6.58 10.40 -18.25
C LYS A 166 -7.55 11.46 -17.70
N GLY A 167 -8.59 11.05 -16.98
CA GLY A 167 -9.64 11.94 -16.52
C GLY A 167 -10.63 12.39 -17.60
N GLU A 168 -10.62 11.74 -18.77
CA GLU A 168 -11.62 11.93 -19.84
C GLU A 168 -12.98 11.36 -19.42
N VAL A 169 -12.97 10.31 -18.60
CA VAL A 169 -14.13 9.74 -17.93
C VAL A 169 -13.92 9.88 -16.43
N LYS A 170 -14.87 10.51 -15.74
CA LYS A 170 -14.84 10.59 -14.27
C LYS A 170 -15.31 9.25 -13.70
N ALA A 171 -14.55 8.65 -12.80
CA ALA A 171 -14.94 7.39 -12.18
C ALA A 171 -16.28 7.49 -11.43
N GLU A 172 -16.59 8.65 -10.87
CA GLU A 172 -17.84 8.92 -10.16
C GLU A 172 -19.07 8.98 -11.07
N SER A 173 -18.89 9.11 -12.39
CA SER A 173 -20.01 9.03 -13.34
C SER A 173 -20.35 7.60 -13.75
N LEU A 174 -19.50 6.62 -13.41
CA LEU A 174 -19.77 5.22 -13.69
C LEU A 174 -20.78 4.68 -12.69
N ASN A 175 -21.71 3.87 -13.18
CA ASN A 175 -22.62 3.14 -12.30
C ASN A 175 -21.94 1.89 -11.71
N ALA A 176 -22.60 1.27 -10.73
CA ALA A 176 -22.03 0.09 -10.05
C ALA A 176 -21.81 -1.11 -10.99
N TYR A 177 -22.62 -1.26 -12.05
CA TYR A 177 -22.45 -2.33 -13.03
C TYR A 177 -21.17 -2.11 -13.85
N GLU A 178 -20.93 -0.90 -14.35
CA GLU A 178 -19.71 -0.56 -15.10
C GLU A 178 -18.44 -0.73 -14.25
N ILE A 179 -18.49 -0.32 -12.98
CA ILE A 179 -17.38 -0.52 -12.04
C ILE A 179 -17.12 -2.00 -11.80
N ASN A 180 -18.18 -2.79 -11.58
CA ASN A 180 -18.03 -4.23 -11.37
C ASN A 180 -17.49 -4.93 -12.63
N ASP A 181 -17.93 -4.54 -13.83
CA ASP A 181 -17.39 -5.08 -15.08
C ASP A 181 -15.91 -4.74 -15.26
N LEU A 182 -15.46 -3.55 -14.84
CA LEU A 182 -14.04 -3.19 -14.83
C LEU A 182 -13.24 -4.06 -13.86
N LEU A 183 -13.73 -4.23 -12.63
CA LEU A 183 -13.04 -5.02 -11.60
C LEU A 183 -12.99 -6.52 -11.95
N LYS A 184 -14.07 -7.04 -12.57
CA LYS A 184 -14.20 -8.45 -12.98
C LYS A 184 -13.31 -8.86 -14.15
N GLN A 185 -12.69 -7.89 -14.84
CA GLN A 185 -11.64 -8.21 -15.81
C GLN A 185 -10.43 -8.86 -15.13
N ASN A 186 -10.32 -8.77 -13.80
CA ASN A 186 -9.26 -9.36 -12.99
C ASN A 186 -7.84 -9.02 -13.51
N SER A 187 -7.72 -7.85 -14.14
CA SER A 187 -6.48 -7.39 -14.75
C SER A 187 -5.59 -6.73 -13.72
N LEU A 188 -4.33 -7.16 -13.64
CA LEU A 188 -3.33 -6.53 -12.78
C LEU A 188 -3.20 -5.02 -13.05
N ALA A 189 -3.30 -4.63 -14.34
CA ALA A 189 -3.22 -3.25 -14.77
C ALA A 189 -4.31 -2.36 -14.17
N ILE A 190 -5.53 -2.92 -14.09
CA ILE A 190 -6.70 -2.24 -13.52
C ILE A 190 -6.64 -2.27 -12.00
N LEU A 191 -6.53 -3.48 -11.44
CA LEU A 191 -6.67 -3.70 -10.00
C LEU A 191 -5.56 -3.03 -9.20
N SER A 192 -4.33 -2.94 -9.70
CA SER A 192 -3.23 -2.25 -9.00
C SER A 192 -3.49 -0.76 -8.78
N GLN A 193 -4.34 -0.14 -9.60
CA GLN A 193 -4.64 1.29 -9.58
C GLN A 193 -6.09 1.59 -9.18
N ALA A 194 -6.94 0.57 -9.12
CA ALA A 194 -8.36 0.68 -8.81
C ALA A 194 -8.64 1.44 -7.50
N PRO A 195 -7.93 1.21 -6.36
CA PRO A 195 -8.16 1.99 -5.14
C PRO A 195 -7.95 3.50 -5.30
N LYS A 196 -7.08 3.92 -6.22
CA LYS A 196 -6.79 5.33 -6.50
C LYS A 196 -7.86 5.95 -7.41
N HIS A 197 -8.15 5.31 -8.54
CA HIS A 197 -9.05 5.86 -9.57
C HIS A 197 -10.53 5.63 -9.25
N LEU A 198 -10.87 4.55 -8.55
CA LEU A 198 -12.22 4.23 -8.09
C LEU A 198 -12.38 4.56 -6.59
N ARG A 199 -11.69 5.60 -6.09
CA ARG A 199 -11.62 5.94 -4.67
C ARG A 199 -13.01 6.05 -4.01
N HIS A 200 -13.98 6.65 -4.69
CA HIS A 200 -15.33 6.77 -4.15
C HIS A 200 -15.97 5.39 -3.93
N TYR A 201 -15.88 4.49 -4.92
CA TYR A 201 -16.38 3.11 -4.80
C TYR A 201 -15.65 2.33 -3.71
N TYR A 202 -14.32 2.45 -3.63
CA TYR A 202 -13.55 1.77 -2.58
C TYR A 202 -13.92 2.25 -1.17
N ASN A 203 -14.20 3.55 -1.01
CA ASN A 203 -14.55 4.12 0.29
C ASN A 203 -16.03 3.96 0.65
N GLN A 204 -16.95 3.92 -0.32
CA GLN A 204 -18.39 3.91 -0.08
C GLN A 204 -19.06 2.55 -0.30
N VAL A 205 -18.35 1.58 -0.87
CA VAL A 205 -18.88 0.23 -1.06
C VAL A 205 -17.94 -0.77 -0.42
N ILE A 206 -16.69 -0.83 -0.89
CA ILE A 206 -15.75 -1.85 -0.40
C ILE A 206 -15.45 -1.66 1.08
N HIS A 207 -15.17 -0.43 1.52
CA HIS A 207 -14.83 -0.16 2.92
C HIS A 207 -15.98 -0.52 3.87
N TRP A 208 -17.20 -0.07 3.59
CA TRP A 208 -18.36 -0.34 4.45
C TRP A 208 -18.73 -1.82 4.48
N ASP A 209 -18.70 -2.51 3.33
CA ASP A 209 -18.87 -3.97 3.29
C ASP A 209 -17.83 -4.68 4.17
N LEU A 210 -16.58 -4.20 4.16
CA LEU A 210 -15.49 -4.78 4.98
C LEU A 210 -15.62 -4.45 6.46
N GLU A 211 -16.11 -3.26 6.82
CA GLU A 211 -16.44 -2.92 8.20
C GLU A 211 -17.43 -3.92 8.80
N ASP A 212 -18.47 -4.28 8.03
CA ASP A 212 -19.45 -5.29 8.40
C ASP A 212 -18.84 -6.69 8.46
N ILE A 213 -18.01 -7.08 7.48
CA ILE A 213 -17.38 -8.42 7.45
C ILE A 213 -16.41 -8.61 8.62
N LEU A 214 -15.60 -7.59 8.92
CA LEU A 214 -14.59 -7.63 9.97
C LEU A 214 -15.17 -7.31 11.35
N GLN A 215 -16.42 -6.84 11.42
CA GLN A 215 -17.08 -6.41 12.66
C GLN A 215 -16.22 -5.39 13.43
N ASN A 216 -15.58 -4.47 12.70
CA ASN A 216 -14.65 -3.50 13.26
C ASN A 216 -14.86 -2.12 12.64
N HIS A 217 -15.40 -1.19 13.43
CA HIS A 217 -15.74 0.18 13.00
C HIS A 217 -14.55 1.17 13.01
N GLN A 218 -13.32 0.71 13.28
CA GLN A 218 -12.14 1.56 13.21
C GLN A 218 -11.71 1.74 11.75
N TYR A 219 -12.11 2.87 11.16
CA TYR A 219 -11.85 3.20 9.75
C TYR A 219 -10.39 2.95 9.31
N ASP A 220 -9.41 3.42 10.09
CA ASP A 220 -8.00 3.26 9.73
C ASP A 220 -7.53 1.80 9.75
N TYR A 221 -8.06 1.00 10.68
CA TYR A 221 -7.78 -0.43 10.75
C TYR A 221 -8.35 -1.16 9.53
N VAL A 222 -9.64 -0.97 9.24
CA VAL A 222 -10.31 -1.61 8.08
C VAL A 222 -9.61 -1.22 6.79
N LYS A 223 -9.27 0.06 6.63
CA LYS A 223 -8.52 0.54 5.46
C LYS A 223 -7.14 -0.08 5.34
N GLN A 224 -6.42 -0.26 6.45
CA GLN A 224 -5.12 -0.93 6.45
C GLN A 224 -5.25 -2.42 6.06
N ILE A 225 -6.21 -3.14 6.64
CA ILE A 225 -6.49 -4.55 6.28
C ILE A 225 -6.88 -4.66 4.80
N GLN A 226 -7.72 -3.77 4.31
CA GLN A 226 -8.08 -3.67 2.89
C GLN A 226 -6.86 -3.49 2.00
N GLN A 227 -5.93 -2.58 2.36
CA GLN A 227 -4.70 -2.39 1.60
C GLN A 227 -3.81 -3.63 1.60
N TYR A 228 -3.69 -4.31 2.74
CA TYR A 228 -2.89 -5.52 2.86
C TYR A 228 -3.45 -6.69 2.07
N ALA A 229 -4.76 -6.94 2.19
CA ALA A 229 -5.45 -7.94 1.41
C ALA A 229 -5.39 -7.63 -0.09
N HIS A 230 -5.64 -6.38 -0.49
CA HIS A 230 -5.58 -5.99 -1.90
C HIS A 230 -4.20 -6.23 -2.49
N GLN A 231 -3.13 -5.83 -1.80
CA GLN A 231 -1.77 -6.08 -2.28
C GLN A 231 -1.44 -7.57 -2.34
N LEU A 232 -1.84 -8.37 -1.35
CA LEU A 232 -1.65 -9.82 -1.36
C LEU A 232 -2.41 -10.47 -2.53
N TYR A 233 -3.61 -9.98 -2.84
CA TYR A 233 -4.37 -10.40 -4.02
C TYR A 233 -3.59 -10.13 -5.30
N LEU A 234 -3.04 -8.92 -5.46
CA LEU A 234 -2.22 -8.56 -6.61
C LEU A 234 -0.97 -9.46 -6.72
N CYS A 235 -0.32 -9.81 -5.59
CA CYS A 235 0.81 -10.75 -5.58
C CYS A 235 0.41 -12.09 -6.18
N ASN A 236 -0.76 -12.61 -5.83
CA ASN A 236 -1.28 -13.87 -6.36
C ASN A 236 -1.62 -13.79 -7.86
N LEU A 237 -1.83 -12.58 -8.39
CA LEU A 237 -1.98 -12.33 -9.83
C LEU A 237 -0.64 -12.08 -10.55
N GLY A 238 0.50 -12.24 -9.87
CA GLY A 238 1.82 -12.02 -10.46
C GLY A 238 2.36 -10.60 -10.34
N ALA A 239 1.78 -9.75 -9.49
CA ALA A 239 2.39 -8.46 -9.15
C ALA A 239 3.77 -8.64 -8.52
N ASP A 240 4.64 -7.65 -8.70
CA ASP A 240 5.93 -7.63 -8.02
C ASP A 240 5.76 -7.39 -6.52
N CYS A 241 5.87 -8.48 -5.77
CA CYS A 241 5.83 -8.52 -4.31
C CYS A 241 7.16 -8.95 -3.72
N SER A 242 8.23 -8.86 -4.52
CA SER A 242 9.58 -9.19 -4.09
C SER A 242 10.10 -8.17 -3.06
N PRO A 243 11.20 -8.50 -2.38
CA PRO A 243 11.88 -7.55 -1.49
C PRO A 243 12.37 -6.28 -2.19
N ASN A 244 12.36 -6.19 -3.52
CA ASN A 244 12.73 -4.98 -4.27
C ASN A 244 11.52 -4.28 -4.91
N SER A 245 10.29 -4.66 -4.56
CA SER A 245 9.11 -3.91 -4.98
C SER A 245 9.05 -2.53 -4.31
N SER A 246 8.41 -1.56 -4.97
CA SER A 246 8.19 -0.23 -4.38
C SER A 246 7.38 -0.30 -3.07
N VAL A 247 6.47 -1.26 -2.96
CA VAL A 247 5.65 -1.48 -1.75
C VAL A 247 6.53 -1.92 -0.57
N LEU A 248 7.38 -2.94 -0.75
CA LEU A 248 8.25 -3.41 0.33
C LEU A 248 9.33 -2.38 0.68
N ALA A 249 9.80 -1.59 -0.30
CA ALA A 249 10.69 -0.48 -0.01
C ALA A 249 10.04 0.60 0.85
N MET A 250 8.78 0.94 0.59
CA MET A 250 8.03 1.86 1.44
C MET A 250 7.79 1.28 2.84
N LEU A 251 7.43 0.00 2.95
CA LEU A 251 7.24 -0.65 4.25
C LEU A 251 8.53 -0.73 5.07
N CYS A 252 9.67 -0.96 4.43
CA CYS A 252 10.99 -0.89 5.06
C CYS A 252 11.31 0.52 5.55
N TYR A 253 10.97 1.55 4.76
CA TYR A 253 11.15 2.94 5.18
C TYR A 253 10.38 3.25 6.47
N LEU A 254 9.17 2.71 6.62
CA LEU A 254 8.34 2.92 7.81
C LEU A 254 8.76 2.06 9.01
N SER A 255 9.28 0.84 8.78
CA SER A 255 9.69 -0.07 9.85
C SER A 255 10.80 -1.00 9.40
N SER A 256 11.86 -1.09 10.21
CA SER A 256 13.01 -1.95 9.93
C SER A 256 12.69 -3.44 9.99
N HIS A 257 11.60 -3.84 10.65
CA HIS A 257 11.12 -5.22 10.66
C HIS A 257 10.70 -5.68 9.27
N SER A 258 10.22 -4.78 8.41
CA SER A 258 9.78 -5.08 7.05
C SER A 258 10.94 -5.22 6.04
N CYS A 259 12.13 -4.72 6.37
CA CYS A 259 13.24 -4.65 5.43
C CYS A 259 13.76 -6.03 5.01
N GLY A 260 13.78 -6.25 3.69
CA GLY A 260 14.28 -7.48 3.08
C GLY A 260 13.28 -8.64 3.01
N LEU A 261 12.06 -8.44 3.50
CA LEU A 261 10.97 -9.41 3.37
C LEU A 261 10.31 -9.28 2.00
N ASN A 262 9.82 -10.39 1.44
CA ASN A 262 8.78 -10.33 0.41
C ASN A 262 7.40 -10.06 1.07
N TYR A 263 6.36 -9.83 0.28
CA TYR A 263 5.06 -9.43 0.84
C TYR A 263 4.43 -10.52 1.73
N GLU A 264 4.47 -11.78 1.34
CA GLU A 264 3.93 -12.89 2.13
C GLU A 264 4.68 -13.07 3.47
N GLN A 265 6.00 -12.91 3.45
CA GLN A 265 6.83 -12.91 4.65
C GLN A 265 6.50 -11.73 5.55
N TYR A 266 6.25 -10.55 4.98
CA TYR A 266 5.80 -9.40 5.75
C TYR A 266 4.48 -9.68 6.49
N ILE A 267 3.47 -10.22 5.78
CA ILE A 267 2.18 -10.56 6.40
C ILE A 267 2.36 -11.60 7.52
N SER A 268 3.11 -12.68 7.28
CA SER A 268 3.26 -13.79 8.22
C SER A 268 4.16 -13.50 9.43
N GLN A 269 5.16 -12.62 9.27
CA GLN A 269 6.17 -12.36 10.32
C GLN A 269 5.95 -11.05 11.08
N VAL A 270 5.35 -10.04 10.46
CA VAL A 270 5.22 -8.70 11.05
C VAL A 270 3.81 -8.45 11.60
N LEU A 271 2.78 -8.98 10.95
CA LEU A 271 1.40 -8.75 11.38
C LEU A 271 0.97 -9.76 12.43
N THR A 272 0.07 -9.34 13.32
CA THR A 272 -0.49 -10.21 14.37
C THR A 272 -1.38 -11.31 13.78
N PRO A 273 -1.58 -12.43 14.47
CA PRO A 273 -2.49 -13.49 14.00
C PRO A 273 -3.91 -12.99 13.71
N GLY A 274 -4.42 -12.03 14.48
CA GLY A 274 -5.74 -11.42 14.24
C GLY A 274 -5.78 -10.65 12.91
N GLN A 275 -4.80 -9.78 12.66
CA GLN A 275 -4.69 -9.08 11.37
C GLN A 275 -4.54 -10.04 10.20
N GLN A 276 -3.77 -11.11 10.35
CA GLN A 276 -3.63 -12.14 9.32
C GLN A 276 -4.97 -12.79 8.97
N ALA A 277 -5.80 -13.12 9.98
CA ALA A 277 -7.13 -13.67 9.76
C ALA A 277 -8.05 -12.66 9.04
N ASP A 278 -8.04 -11.40 9.45
CA ASP A 278 -8.84 -10.34 8.82
C ASP A 278 -8.42 -10.07 7.37
N ILE A 279 -7.11 -10.17 7.07
CA ILE A 279 -6.59 -10.13 5.70
C ILE A 279 -7.16 -11.29 4.86
N GLN A 280 -7.22 -12.51 5.40
CA GLN A 280 -7.77 -13.65 4.67
C GLN A 280 -9.29 -13.53 4.42
N LEU A 281 -10.04 -13.02 5.40
CA LEU A 281 -11.47 -12.71 5.20
C LEU A 281 -11.67 -11.66 4.10
N THR A 282 -10.89 -10.58 4.18
CA THR A 282 -10.91 -9.50 3.20
C THR A 282 -10.49 -10.00 1.81
N MET A 283 -9.46 -10.86 1.73
CA MET A 283 -9.04 -11.52 0.50
C MET A 283 -10.17 -12.32 -0.16
N GLY A 284 -10.93 -13.09 0.64
CA GLY A 284 -12.10 -13.84 0.16
C GLY A 284 -13.18 -12.92 -0.41
N TYR A 285 -13.48 -11.83 0.29
CA TYR A 285 -14.40 -10.81 -0.20
C TYR A 285 -13.92 -10.15 -1.50
N LEU A 286 -12.66 -9.71 -1.56
CA LEU A 286 -12.10 -9.05 -2.74
C LEU A 286 -12.09 -10.00 -3.94
N ARG A 287 -11.75 -11.28 -3.75
CA ARG A 287 -11.85 -12.30 -4.80
C ARG A 287 -13.26 -12.39 -5.38
N ASN A 288 -14.30 -12.40 -4.54
CA ASN A 288 -15.69 -12.43 -5.00
C ASN A 288 -16.11 -11.14 -5.74
N LYS A 289 -15.49 -10.00 -5.41
CA LYS A 289 -15.74 -8.73 -6.12
C LYS A 289 -14.98 -8.66 -7.46
N TYR A 290 -13.79 -9.26 -7.53
CA TYR A 290 -12.89 -9.18 -8.69
C TYR A 290 -12.98 -10.38 -9.64
N SER A 291 -13.59 -11.48 -9.22
CA SER A 291 -13.67 -12.73 -9.97
C SER A 291 -15.03 -13.40 -9.68
N PHE A 292 -15.57 -14.09 -10.69
CA PHE A 292 -16.80 -14.88 -10.56
C PHE A 292 -16.59 -16.15 -9.73
#